data_AF-A0A7R9H1T8-F1
#
_entry.id   AF-A0A7R9H1T8-F1
#
_cell.length_a   1.000
_cell.length_b   1.000
_cell.length_c   1.000
_cell.angle_alpha   90.00
_cell.angle_beta   90.00
_cell.angle_gamma   90.00
#
_symmetry.space_group_name_H-M   'P 1'
#
loop_
_entity.id
_entity.type
_entity.pdbx_description
1 polymer ?
#
loop_
_entity_poly.entity_id
_entity_poly.type
_entity_poly.pdbx_seq_one_letter_code
_entity_poly.pdbx_strand_id
1 'polypeptide(L)'
;MLSTTAEDGEIEVRISLLHSDKELLVYSVWVATIGCLAAGLLCAALAAIFAVTNTATTPIGAFTGVPGLYLWNALSMLFSGSAVGLWSAQFFKKLQQNVMSLEDRGNLWSSENMASLGYSFWFVVGCCVIHLMNIIVIYVGTSEPRENKGPQPILEEKSNGAIMLY
;
A
#
# COMPACT_ATOMS: atom_id res chain seq x y z
N MET A 1 42.39 -28.44 -12.57
CA MET A 1 41.28 -29.37 -12.91
C MET A 1 40.41 -29.72 -11.72
N LEU A 2 40.90 -29.66 -10.47
CA LEU A 2 40.09 -29.88 -9.24
C LEU A 2 39.29 -28.66 -8.73
N SER A 3 39.60 -27.45 -9.20
CA SER A 3 38.94 -26.21 -8.74
C SER A 3 37.56 -26.01 -9.37
N THR A 4 37.40 -26.33 -10.65
CA THR A 4 36.15 -26.15 -11.42
C THR A 4 35.05 -27.09 -10.93
N THR A 5 35.39 -28.33 -10.56
CA THR A 5 34.40 -29.31 -10.05
C THR A 5 33.81 -28.93 -8.69
N ALA A 6 34.51 -28.13 -7.90
CA ALA A 6 34.00 -27.65 -6.61
C ALA A 6 33.03 -26.47 -6.79
N GLU A 7 33.33 -25.54 -7.70
CA GLU A 7 32.43 -24.45 -8.07
C GLU A 7 31.15 -24.98 -8.74
N ASP A 8 31.27 -25.96 -9.63
CA ASP A 8 30.12 -26.57 -10.32
C ASP A 8 29.17 -27.26 -9.31
N GLY A 9 29.73 -27.96 -8.31
CA GLY A 9 28.95 -28.58 -7.23
C GLY A 9 28.25 -27.56 -6.33
N GLU A 10 28.89 -26.44 -6.01
CA GLU A 10 28.24 -25.34 -5.27
C GLU A 10 27.09 -24.71 -6.06
N ILE A 11 27.24 -24.56 -7.38
CA ILE A 11 26.20 -24.00 -8.24
C ILE A 11 24.98 -24.93 -8.28
N GLU A 12 25.19 -26.25 -8.44
CA GLU A 12 24.10 -27.23 -8.42
C GLU A 12 23.36 -27.24 -7.08
N VAL A 13 24.08 -27.16 -5.95
CA VAL A 13 23.48 -27.06 -4.62
C VAL A 13 22.69 -25.75 -4.45
N ARG A 14 23.23 -24.62 -4.92
CA ARG A 14 22.49 -23.34 -4.87
C ARG A 14 21.23 -23.37 -5.73
N ILE A 15 21.28 -24.00 -6.91
CA ILE A 15 20.12 -24.15 -7.79
C ILE A 15 19.08 -25.09 -7.17
N SER A 16 19.49 -26.18 -6.54
CA SER A 16 18.57 -27.12 -5.88
C SER A 16 17.91 -26.51 -4.64
N LEU A 17 18.63 -25.70 -3.86
CA LEU A 17 18.09 -24.90 -2.76
C LEU A 17 17.06 -23.87 -3.26
N LEU A 18 17.41 -23.12 -4.33
CA LEU A 18 16.49 -22.17 -4.97
C LEU A 18 15.23 -22.84 -5.53
N HIS A 19 15.31 -24.10 -5.97
CA HIS A 19 14.15 -24.84 -6.46
C HIS A 19 13.28 -25.36 -5.31
N SER A 20 13.90 -25.83 -4.22
CA SER A 20 13.18 -26.27 -3.01
C SER A 20 12.42 -25.12 -2.34
N ASP A 21 13.00 -23.92 -2.28
CA ASP A 21 12.31 -22.73 -1.75
C ASP A 21 11.05 -22.36 -2.54
N LYS A 22 11.02 -22.64 -3.85
CA LYS A 22 9.86 -22.45 -4.70
C LYS A 22 8.75 -23.48 -4.47
N GLU A 23 9.06 -24.65 -3.92
CA GLU A 23 8.03 -25.62 -3.52
C GLU A 23 7.39 -25.27 -2.17
N LEU A 24 8.15 -24.60 -1.29
CA LEU A 24 7.65 -24.10 0.01
C LEU A 24 6.61 -22.99 -0.16
N LEU A 25 6.76 -22.14 -1.17
CA LEU A 25 5.89 -20.99 -1.43
C LEU A 25 5.13 -21.15 -2.75
N VAL A 26 3.80 -20.97 -2.73
CA VAL A 26 3.03 -20.76 -3.97
C VAL A 26 3.56 -19.53 -4.70
N TYR A 27 4.30 -19.76 -5.80
CA TYR A 27 5.03 -18.74 -6.53
C TYR A 27 4.15 -17.58 -7.00
N SER A 28 2.96 -17.88 -7.53
CA SER A 28 2.03 -16.85 -8.02
C SER A 28 1.55 -15.91 -6.90
N VAL A 29 1.28 -16.46 -5.72
CA VAL A 29 0.84 -15.68 -4.54
C VAL A 29 1.99 -14.81 -4.02
N TRP A 30 3.21 -15.35 -4.03
CA TRP A 30 4.41 -14.59 -3.64
C TRP A 30 4.68 -13.42 -4.59
N VAL A 31 4.68 -13.65 -5.91
CA VAL A 31 4.84 -12.58 -6.91
C VAL A 31 3.73 -11.54 -6.78
N ALA A 32 2.48 -11.98 -6.61
CA ALA A 32 1.34 -11.08 -6.42
C ALA A 32 1.49 -10.22 -5.16
N THR A 33 2.02 -10.79 -4.07
CA THR A 33 2.29 -10.05 -2.83
C THR A 33 3.32 -8.94 -3.07
N ILE A 34 4.43 -9.24 -3.75
CA ILE A 34 5.46 -8.24 -4.10
C ILE A 34 4.89 -7.15 -5.00
N GLY A 35 4.12 -7.54 -6.02
CA GLY A 35 3.46 -6.58 -6.91
C GLY A 35 2.52 -5.63 -6.17
N CYS A 36 1.73 -6.16 -5.23
CA CYS A 36 0.86 -5.36 -4.38
C CYS A 36 1.66 -4.41 -3.47
N LEU A 37 2.74 -4.86 -2.85
CA LEU A 37 3.60 -4.00 -2.02
C LEU A 37 4.23 -2.87 -2.83
N ALA A 38 4.74 -3.17 -4.03
CA ALA A 38 5.32 -2.16 -4.91
C ALA A 38 4.28 -1.11 -5.34
N ALA A 39 3.10 -1.55 -5.77
CA ALA A 39 2.00 -0.65 -6.14
C ALA A 39 1.53 0.21 -4.94
N GLY A 40 1.41 -0.40 -3.75
CA GLY A 40 1.05 0.29 -2.52
C GLY A 40 2.07 1.36 -2.14
N LEU A 41 3.36 1.06 -2.23
CA LEU A 41 4.45 1.98 -1.95
C LEU A 41 4.47 3.17 -2.93
N LEU A 42 4.25 2.92 -4.22
CA LEU A 42 4.14 3.98 -5.22
C LEU A 42 2.95 4.91 -4.92
N CYS A 43 1.79 4.35 -4.57
CA CYS A 43 0.62 5.14 -4.18
C CYS A 43 0.87 5.94 -2.89
N ALA A 44 1.59 5.37 -1.91
CA ALA A 44 1.95 6.07 -0.67
C ALA A 44 2.88 7.27 -0.95
N ALA A 45 3.88 7.09 -1.82
CA ALA A 45 4.78 8.17 -2.23
C ALA A 45 4.01 9.30 -2.93
N LEU A 46 3.10 8.97 -3.85
CA LEU A 46 2.23 9.95 -4.50
C LEU A 46 1.32 10.67 -3.49
N ALA A 47 0.72 9.94 -2.54
CA ALA A 47 -0.07 10.54 -1.47
C ALA A 47 0.74 11.56 -0.65
N ALA A 48 1.98 11.23 -0.30
CA ALA A 48 2.87 12.12 0.44
C ALA A 48 3.24 13.39 -0.37
N ILE A 49 3.61 13.23 -1.64
CA ILE A 49 3.93 14.36 -2.54
C ILE A 49 2.72 15.28 -2.67
N PHE A 50 1.54 14.73 -2.90
CA PHE A 50 0.34 15.55 -3.04
C PHE A 50 -0.08 16.17 -1.71
N ALA A 51 0.09 15.50 -0.57
CA ALA A 51 -0.18 16.10 0.73
C ALA A 51 0.67 17.35 0.95
N VAL A 52 1.99 17.27 0.73
CA VAL A 52 2.90 18.43 0.80
C VAL A 52 2.50 19.51 -0.20
N THR A 53 2.15 19.12 -1.43
CA THR A 53 1.71 20.07 -2.47
C THR A 53 0.43 20.81 -2.08
N ASN A 54 -0.55 20.12 -1.46
CA ASN A 54 -1.78 20.72 -0.96
C ASN A 54 -1.54 21.65 0.25
N THR A 55 -0.46 21.43 1.01
CA THR A 55 -0.06 22.36 2.07
C THR A 55 0.55 23.63 1.48
N ALA A 56 1.37 23.52 0.44
CA ALA A 56 2.06 24.66 -0.17
C ALA A 56 1.21 25.45 -1.17
N THR A 57 0.22 24.80 -1.79
CA THR A 57 -0.63 25.35 -2.84
C THR A 57 -2.07 24.92 -2.65
N THR A 58 -3.04 25.63 -3.21
CA THR A 58 -4.44 25.19 -3.25
C THR A 58 -4.81 24.64 -4.63
N PRO A 59 -4.45 23.38 -4.96
CA PRO A 59 -4.78 22.77 -6.24
C PRO A 59 -6.28 22.47 -6.34
N ILE A 60 -6.86 22.75 -7.50
CA ILE A 60 -8.31 22.59 -7.78
C ILE A 60 -8.60 21.25 -8.50
N GLY A 61 -7.57 20.47 -8.83
CA GLY A 61 -7.70 19.23 -9.62
C GLY A 61 -8.24 18.04 -8.83
N ALA A 62 -8.98 17.15 -9.49
CA ALA A 62 -9.54 15.94 -8.86
C ALA A 62 -8.46 14.95 -8.35
N PHE A 63 -7.28 14.93 -8.99
CA PHE A 63 -6.18 14.02 -8.62
C PHE A 63 -5.13 14.64 -7.70
N THR A 64 -5.04 15.97 -7.69
CA THR A 64 -4.00 16.71 -6.95
C THR A 64 -4.55 17.51 -5.79
N GLY A 65 -5.87 17.76 -5.74
CA GLY A 65 -6.56 18.38 -4.62
C GLY A 65 -6.96 17.39 -3.54
N VAL A 66 -7.84 17.83 -2.65
CA VAL A 66 -8.36 17.00 -1.54
C VAL A 66 -8.94 15.65 -1.98
N PRO A 67 -9.72 15.54 -3.08
CA PRO A 67 -10.20 14.23 -3.56
C PRO A 67 -9.06 13.27 -3.93
N GLY A 68 -7.93 13.81 -4.44
CA GLY A 68 -6.73 13.06 -4.74
C GLY A 68 -6.08 12.45 -3.50
N LEU A 69 -6.06 13.19 -2.39
CA LEU A 69 -5.51 12.69 -1.12
C LEU A 69 -6.27 11.47 -0.60
N TYR A 70 -7.60 11.44 -0.75
CA TYR A 70 -8.38 10.25 -0.44
C TYR A 70 -8.06 9.10 -1.39
N LEU A 71 -8.00 9.38 -2.70
CA LEU A 71 -7.72 8.37 -3.71
C LEU A 71 -6.38 7.66 -3.47
N TRP A 72 -5.29 8.41 -3.31
CA TRP A 72 -3.95 7.83 -3.18
C TRP A 72 -3.75 7.10 -1.85
N ASN A 73 -4.31 7.60 -0.75
CA ASN A 73 -4.28 6.87 0.53
C ASN A 73 -5.15 5.60 0.47
N ALA A 74 -6.32 5.66 -0.13
CA ALA A 74 -7.19 4.49 -0.29
C ALA A 74 -6.55 3.42 -1.18
N LEU A 75 -5.96 3.80 -2.32
CA LEU A 75 -5.23 2.88 -3.19
C LEU A 75 -4.05 2.24 -2.46
N SER A 76 -3.26 3.03 -1.74
CA SER A 76 -2.14 2.48 -0.98
C SER A 76 -2.60 1.50 0.11
N MET A 77 -3.67 1.82 0.82
CA MET A 77 -4.28 0.94 1.82
C MET A 77 -4.82 -0.35 1.19
N LEU A 78 -5.48 -0.28 0.03
CA LEU A 78 -6.02 -1.44 -0.68
C LEU A 78 -4.91 -2.38 -1.16
N PHE A 79 -3.85 -1.84 -1.77
CA PHE A 79 -2.72 -2.65 -2.23
C PHE A 79 -1.94 -3.26 -1.07
N SER A 80 -1.66 -2.47 -0.02
CA SER A 80 -0.97 -2.97 1.17
C SER A 80 -1.81 -4.00 1.93
N GLY A 81 -3.12 -3.79 2.05
CA GLY A 81 -4.05 -4.75 2.64
C GLY A 81 -4.17 -6.04 1.82
N SER A 82 -4.16 -5.94 0.50
CA SER A 82 -4.12 -7.12 -0.39
C SER A 82 -2.83 -7.92 -0.21
N ALA A 83 -1.68 -7.24 -0.08
CA ALA A 83 -0.41 -7.91 0.23
C ALA A 83 -0.45 -8.63 1.59
N VAL A 84 -1.01 -8.00 2.63
CA VAL A 84 -1.23 -8.61 3.94
C VAL A 84 -2.12 -9.85 3.83
N GLY A 85 -3.21 -9.78 3.07
CA GLY A 85 -4.12 -10.89 2.85
C GLY A 85 -3.48 -12.06 2.10
N LEU A 86 -2.78 -11.78 0.99
CA LEU A 86 -2.06 -12.78 0.19
C LEU A 86 -0.96 -13.46 1.01
N TRP A 87 -0.19 -12.67 1.77
CA TRP A 87 0.86 -13.21 2.65
C TRP A 87 0.28 -14.04 3.79
N SER A 88 -0.80 -13.59 4.41
CA SER A 88 -1.50 -14.35 5.46
C SER A 88 -2.02 -15.68 4.91
N ALA A 89 -2.69 -15.66 3.75
CA ALA A 89 -3.20 -16.86 3.12
C ALA A 89 -2.08 -17.86 2.77
N GLN A 90 -0.93 -17.36 2.29
CA GLN A 90 0.26 -18.17 2.07
C GLN A 90 0.79 -18.79 3.36
N PHE A 91 0.86 -17.98 4.42
CA PHE A 91 1.37 -18.39 5.71
C PHE A 91 0.54 -19.52 6.32
N PHE A 92 -0.79 -19.39 6.37
CA PHE A 92 -1.69 -20.41 6.91
C PHE A 92 -1.69 -21.71 6.09
N LYS A 93 -1.58 -21.62 4.75
CA LYS A 93 -1.70 -22.80 3.86
C LYS A 93 -0.42 -23.60 3.70
N LYS A 94 0.74 -22.99 3.83
CA LYS A 94 2.02 -23.63 3.52
C LYS A 94 2.99 -23.57 4.69
N LEU A 95 3.22 -22.38 5.22
CA LEU A 95 4.27 -22.15 6.21
C LEU A 95 3.87 -22.63 7.61
N GLN A 96 2.58 -22.57 7.99
CA GLN A 96 2.15 -23.07 9.30
C GLN A 96 2.14 -24.61 9.37
N GLN A 97 1.92 -25.28 8.24
CA GLN A 97 1.74 -26.73 8.20
C GLN A 97 3.05 -27.49 8.00
N ASN A 98 4.08 -26.93 7.34
CA ASN A 98 5.42 -27.52 7.25
C ASN A 98 6.48 -26.48 6.86
N VAL A 99 7.36 -26.08 7.79
CA VAL A 99 8.52 -25.19 7.53
C VAL A 99 9.80 -25.99 7.19
N MET A 100 9.74 -27.32 7.22
CA MET A 100 10.92 -28.17 7.04
C MET A 100 11.26 -28.39 5.56
N SER A 101 12.57 -28.45 5.27
CA SER A 101 13.09 -28.92 3.98
C SER A 101 12.69 -30.39 3.76
N LEU A 102 12.70 -30.84 2.50
CA LEU A 102 12.40 -32.24 2.15
C LEU A 102 13.34 -33.24 2.85
N GLU A 103 14.59 -32.84 3.15
CA GLU A 103 15.57 -33.66 3.86
C GLU A 103 15.21 -33.90 5.33
N ASP A 104 14.74 -32.89 6.05
CA ASP A 104 14.31 -33.04 7.46
C ASP A 104 12.96 -33.77 7.58
N ARG A 105 12.13 -33.71 6.54
CA ARG A 105 10.88 -34.46 6.42
C ARG A 105 11.12 -35.97 6.28
N GLY A 106 12.26 -36.37 5.73
CA GLY A 106 12.74 -37.76 5.71
C GLY A 106 13.12 -38.30 7.09
N ASN A 107 13.38 -37.42 8.07
CA ASN A 107 13.75 -37.77 9.44
C ASN A 107 12.56 -37.76 10.44
N LEU A 108 11.31 -37.68 9.96
CA LEU A 108 10.08 -37.67 10.77
C LEU A 108 9.95 -36.48 11.76
N TRP A 109 10.67 -35.37 11.53
CA TRP A 109 10.54 -34.18 12.37
C TRP A 109 9.33 -33.34 11.92
N SER A 110 8.58 -32.78 12.87
CA SER A 110 7.43 -31.89 12.62
C SER A 110 7.70 -30.48 13.15
N SER A 111 7.43 -29.46 12.33
CA SER A 111 7.49 -28.03 12.68
C SER A 111 6.10 -27.39 12.76
N GLU A 112 5.08 -28.24 12.86
CA GLU A 112 3.68 -27.83 12.90
C GLU A 112 3.45 -26.79 14.01
N ASN A 113 2.89 -25.64 13.65
CA ASN A 113 2.61 -24.49 14.53
C ASN A 113 3.81 -23.76 15.15
N MET A 114 5.04 -23.98 14.71
CA MET A 114 6.21 -23.23 15.20
C MET A 114 6.54 -21.98 14.36
N ALA A 115 5.88 -21.79 13.22
CA ALA A 115 6.05 -20.61 12.39
C ALA A 115 5.33 -19.39 13.01
N SER A 116 6.02 -18.25 13.09
CA SER A 116 5.44 -16.96 13.50
C SER A 116 5.65 -15.90 12.41
N LEU A 117 4.70 -14.97 12.30
CA LEU A 117 4.83 -13.80 11.42
C LEU A 117 5.90 -12.85 11.99
N GLY A 118 6.89 -12.50 11.16
CA GLY A 118 7.95 -11.57 11.55
C GLY A 118 7.49 -10.11 11.64
N TYR A 119 8.34 -9.24 12.22
CA TYR A 119 8.04 -7.81 12.39
C TYR A 119 7.76 -7.06 11.07
N SER A 120 8.39 -7.47 9.96
CA SER A 120 8.16 -6.87 8.63
C SER A 120 6.71 -6.92 8.19
N PHE A 121 6.00 -8.01 8.51
CA PHE A 121 4.57 -8.14 8.24
C PHE A 121 3.77 -7.11 9.03
N TRP A 122 4.06 -6.94 10.32
CA TRP A 122 3.37 -5.99 11.17
C TRP A 122 3.62 -4.53 10.77
N PHE A 123 4.78 -4.22 10.18
CA PHE A 123 5.00 -2.89 9.58
C PHE A 123 4.06 -2.61 8.41
N VAL A 124 3.76 -3.60 7.57
CA VAL A 124 2.79 -3.43 6.49
C VAL A 124 1.36 -3.28 7.04
N VAL A 125 1.02 -4.03 8.09
CA VAL A 125 -0.26 -3.83 8.81
C VAL A 125 -0.35 -2.42 9.39
N GLY A 126 0.73 -1.94 10.03
CA GLY A 126 0.83 -0.58 10.53
C GLY A 126 0.70 0.46 9.43
N CYS A 127 1.27 0.22 8.25
CA CYS A 127 1.11 1.07 7.07
C CYS A 127 -0.38 1.22 6.68
N CYS A 128 -1.15 0.12 6.66
CA CYS A 128 -2.59 0.17 6.41
C CYS A 128 -3.32 1.04 7.43
N VAL A 129 -2.97 0.92 8.72
CA VAL A 129 -3.57 1.73 9.79
C VAL A 129 -3.21 3.21 9.61
N ILE A 130 -1.98 3.54 9.23
CA ILE A 130 -1.55 4.92 8.97
C ILE A 130 -2.32 5.52 7.79
N HIS A 131 -2.52 4.79 6.70
CA HIS A 131 -3.33 5.28 5.58
C HIS A 131 -4.79 5.50 5.96
N LEU A 132 -5.36 4.64 6.81
CA LEU A 132 -6.69 4.85 7.37
C LEU A 132 -6.75 6.12 8.24
N MET A 133 -5.77 6.33 9.11
CA MET A 133 -5.67 7.55 9.92
C MET A 133 -5.56 8.79 9.04
N ASN A 134 -4.75 8.75 7.98
CA ASN A 134 -4.64 9.86 7.03
C ASN A 134 -6.01 10.20 6.40
N ILE A 135 -6.78 9.18 6.00
CA ILE A 135 -8.15 9.38 5.46
C ILE A 135 -9.05 10.07 6.48
N ILE A 136 -9.00 9.66 7.76
CA ILE A 136 -9.78 10.28 8.84
C ILE A 136 -9.36 11.74 9.06
N VAL A 137 -8.05 12.02 9.07
CA VAL A 137 -7.52 13.38 9.23
C VAL A 137 -7.98 14.29 8.09
N ILE A 138 -7.90 13.80 6.84
CA ILE A 138 -8.41 14.54 5.69
C ILE A 138 -9.91 14.76 5.84
N TYR A 139 -10.68 13.75 6.25
CA TYR A 139 -12.13 13.86 6.49
C TYR A 139 -12.47 14.95 7.49
N VAL A 140 -11.85 14.92 8.67
CA VAL A 140 -12.06 15.96 9.69
C VAL A 140 -11.64 17.32 9.16
N GLY A 141 -10.46 17.43 8.53
CA GLY A 141 -9.95 18.69 7.99
C GLY A 141 -10.75 19.28 6.82
N THR A 142 -11.51 18.46 6.08
CA THR A 142 -12.40 18.95 5.02
C THR A 142 -13.86 19.08 5.46
N SER A 143 -14.21 18.61 6.65
CA SER A 143 -15.59 18.61 7.15
C SER A 143 -16.06 19.95 7.70
N GLU A 144 -15.17 20.94 7.87
CA GLU A 144 -15.61 22.31 8.14
C GLU A 144 -16.55 22.76 7.00
N PRO A 145 -17.76 23.24 7.31
CA PRO A 145 -18.67 23.70 6.29
C PRO A 145 -17.98 24.83 5.57
N ARG A 146 -17.69 24.61 4.28
CA ARG A 146 -17.39 25.64 3.31
C ARG A 146 -18.58 26.60 3.36
N GLU A 147 -18.53 27.54 4.30
CA GLU A 147 -19.54 28.55 4.53
C GLU A 147 -19.88 29.08 3.16
N ASN A 148 -21.17 29.00 2.82
CA ASN A 148 -21.76 29.40 1.56
C ASN A 148 -21.12 30.71 1.08
N LYS A 149 -20.05 30.63 0.28
CA LYS A 149 -19.73 31.65 -0.71
C LYS A 149 -20.73 31.43 -1.83
N GLY A 150 -22.00 31.66 -1.51
CA GLY A 150 -22.98 32.02 -2.51
C GLY A 150 -22.39 33.18 -3.31
N PRO A 151 -22.60 33.23 -4.63
CA PRO A 151 -22.13 34.35 -5.42
C PRO A 151 -22.58 35.62 -4.73
N GLN A 152 -21.63 36.47 -4.32
CA GLN A 152 -21.92 37.80 -3.81
C GLN A 152 -22.90 38.42 -4.81
N PRO A 153 -24.12 38.81 -4.41
CA PRO A 153 -25.02 39.46 -5.34
C PRO A 153 -24.28 40.70 -5.80
N ILE A 154 -24.00 40.76 -7.10
CA ILE A 154 -23.58 41.98 -7.77
C ILE A 154 -24.63 43.00 -7.34
N LEU A 155 -24.24 43.97 -6.53
CA LEU A 155 -25.05 45.14 -6.30
C LEU A 155 -25.25 45.74 -7.69
N GLU A 156 -26.38 45.42 -8.32
CA GLU A 156 -26.93 46.25 -9.38
C GLU A 156 -26.93 47.65 -8.78
N GLU A 157 -26.01 48.48 -9.25
CA GLU A 157 -26.14 49.92 -9.12
C GLU A 157 -27.45 50.24 -9.83
N LYS A 158 -28.52 50.21 -9.04
CA LYS A 158 -29.85 50.63 -9.45
C LYS A 158 -29.65 52.08 -9.82
N SER A 159 -29.43 52.29 -11.12
CA SER A 159 -29.53 53.55 -11.83
C SER A 159 -30.47 54.44 -11.04
N ASN A 160 -29.89 55.45 -10.40
CA ASN A 160 -30.61 56.47 -9.67
C ASN A 160 -31.50 57.18 -10.68
N GLY A 161 -32.67 56.61 -10.90
CA GLY A 161 -33.80 57.22 -11.54
C GLY A 161 -34.24 58.38 -10.66
N ALA A 162 -33.78 59.57 -11.01
CA ALA A 162 -34.49 60.81 -10.76
C ALA A 162 -34.00 61.85 -11.78
N ILE A 163 -34.50 61.70 -13.00
CA ILE A 163 -34.70 62.83 -13.91
C ILE A 163 -35.56 63.84 -13.15
N MET A 164 -34.95 64.96 -12.76
CA MET A 164 -35.63 66.07 -12.12
C MET A 164 -36.25 66.93 -13.22
N LEU A 165 -37.57 66.79 -13.42
CA LEU A 165 -38.37 67.77 -14.15
C LEU A 165 -39.20 68.55 -13.14
N TYR A 166 -38.71 69.73 -12.78
CA TYR A 166 -39.51 70.90 -12.40
C TYR A 166 -38.81 72.14 -12.94
#